data_AF-A0A0C2CTX3-F1
#
_entry.id   AF-A0A0C2CTX3-F1
#
_cell.length_a   1.000
_cell.length_b   1.000
_cell.length_c   1.000
_cell.angle_alpha   90.00
_cell.angle_beta   90.00
_cell.angle_gamma   90.00
#
_symmetry.space_group_name_H-M   'P 1'
#
loop_
_entity.id
_entity.type
_entity.pdbx_description
1 polymer ?
#
loop_
_entity_poly.entity_id
_entity_poly.type
_entity_poly.pdbx_seq_one_letter_code
_entity_poly.pdbx_strand_id
1 'polypeptide(L)'
;MSAGARVVLALGLALGLALVACKAPLQPATAPASDEPTLEQLYTAGRHGEVVLLATSIIDGHPERREAVAHARFFRALSWLAQGPRIERARGELELRTLELDHADSVWGKIAAAHASKILRADALQEALLELTLELRELERQTSDLEHALAEAEASVEQRDAKLATLEREREQLRAQLDAAQAAAKLAAGRILALEEELAALKQVDMQREP
;
A
#
# COMPACT_ATOMS: atom_id res chain seq x y z
N MET A 1 -34.82 -10.97 18.87
CA MET A 1 -35.64 -12.02 18.23
C MET A 1 -36.89 -11.35 17.70
N SER A 2 -36.90 -10.96 16.42
CA SER A 2 -38.05 -10.33 15.77
C SER A 2 -38.72 -11.31 14.83
N ALA A 3 -40.03 -11.46 15.04
CA ALA A 3 -41.03 -12.02 14.13
C ALA A 3 -40.81 -11.52 12.68
N GLY A 4 -41.08 -12.27 11.62
CA GLY A 4 -42.31 -13.02 11.37
C GLY A 4 -43.20 -12.20 10.44
N ALA A 5 -43.74 -12.87 9.41
CA ALA A 5 -44.62 -12.40 8.33
C ALA A 5 -43.88 -11.78 7.12
N ARG A 6 -43.74 -12.47 5.98
CA ARG A 6 -44.78 -12.88 5.02
C ARG A 6 -45.58 -11.70 4.45
N VAL A 7 -45.18 -11.28 3.25
CA VAL A 7 -46.00 -10.63 2.23
C VAL A 7 -45.82 -11.54 0.98
N VAL A 8 -46.74 -12.42 0.57
CA VAL A 8 -48.13 -12.28 0.11
C VAL A 8 -48.22 -11.69 -1.30
N LEU A 9 -48.61 -12.58 -2.24
CA LEU A 9 -49.28 -12.39 -3.54
C LEU A 9 -48.52 -11.62 -4.64
N ALA A 10 -48.60 -11.93 -5.93
CA ALA A 10 -49.52 -12.72 -6.75
C ALA A 10 -48.73 -13.23 -7.98
N LEU A 11 -49.05 -14.30 -8.68
CA LEU A 11 -50.25 -14.46 -9.51
C LEU A 11 -50.26 -15.93 -9.96
N GLY A 12 -51.29 -16.68 -9.55
CA GLY A 12 -51.69 -17.88 -10.27
C GLY A 12 -52.94 -17.55 -11.05
N LEU A 13 -53.04 -18.00 -12.30
CA LEU A 13 -54.09 -18.96 -12.68
C LEU A 13 -53.95 -19.40 -14.15
N ALA A 14 -53.97 -20.72 -14.31
CA ALA A 14 -54.77 -21.49 -15.27
C ALA A 14 -54.61 -21.26 -16.78
N LEU A 15 -54.19 -22.34 -17.45
CA LEU A 15 -54.93 -23.06 -18.52
C LEU A 15 -54.02 -24.24 -18.90
N GLY A 16 -54.43 -25.50 -19.04
CA GLY A 16 -55.70 -26.07 -19.47
C GLY A 16 -55.31 -27.20 -20.44
N LEU A 17 -55.84 -28.41 -20.21
CA LEU A 17 -55.59 -29.62 -20.99
C LEU A 17 -55.80 -29.43 -22.50
N ALA A 18 -54.94 -30.06 -23.32
CA ALA A 18 -55.33 -30.65 -24.59
C ALA A 18 -54.38 -31.77 -25.01
N LEU A 19 -54.84 -33.02 -24.83
CA LEU A 19 -54.40 -34.18 -25.59
C LEU A 19 -54.84 -33.98 -27.05
N VAL A 20 -53.89 -33.88 -27.97
CA VAL A 20 -54.13 -34.17 -29.38
C VAL A 20 -52.98 -35.05 -29.87
N ALA A 21 -53.34 -36.29 -30.19
CA ALA A 21 -52.51 -37.22 -30.92
C ALA A 21 -52.25 -36.65 -32.33
N CYS A 22 -51.01 -36.27 -32.60
CA CYS A 22 -50.51 -36.03 -33.94
C CYS A 22 -49.31 -36.93 -34.21
N LYS A 23 -49.58 -37.93 -35.04
CA LYS A 23 -48.69 -38.69 -35.93
C LYS A 23 -47.23 -38.21 -35.99
N ALA A 24 -46.30 -39.11 -35.66
CA ALA A 24 -44.86 -38.89 -35.74
C ALA A 24 -44.40 -38.40 -37.14
N PRO A 25 -43.59 -37.33 -37.22
CA PRO A 25 -42.64 -37.18 -38.30
C PRO A 25 -41.35 -37.92 -37.92
N LEU A 26 -40.81 -38.68 -38.88
CA LEU A 26 -39.54 -39.39 -38.77
C LEU A 26 -38.47 -38.49 -38.15
N GLN A 27 -37.93 -38.89 -37.00
CA GLN A 27 -36.75 -38.26 -36.43
C GLN A 27 -35.61 -38.38 -37.46
N PRO A 28 -34.96 -37.27 -37.87
CA PRO A 28 -33.67 -37.39 -38.54
C PRO A 28 -32.74 -38.07 -37.54
N ALA A 29 -32.03 -39.11 -38.00
CA ALA A 29 -31.09 -39.86 -37.19
C ALA A 29 -30.17 -38.89 -36.44
N THR A 30 -30.36 -38.78 -35.12
CA THR A 30 -29.39 -38.16 -34.23
C THR A 30 -28.11 -38.96 -34.40
N ALA A 31 -27.11 -38.34 -35.00
CA ALA A 31 -25.75 -38.86 -34.90
C ALA A 31 -25.44 -39.08 -33.40
N PRO A 32 -24.83 -40.21 -33.03
CA PRO A 32 -24.50 -40.46 -31.63
C PRO A 32 -23.65 -39.29 -31.11
N ALA A 33 -24.00 -38.78 -29.93
CA ALA A 33 -23.13 -37.87 -29.19
C ALA A 33 -21.80 -38.60 -29.02
N SER A 34 -20.71 -38.03 -29.53
CA SER A 34 -19.38 -38.60 -29.32
C SER A 34 -19.09 -38.64 -27.83
N ASP A 35 -18.67 -39.80 -27.31
CA ASP A 35 -18.26 -39.98 -25.91
C ASP A 35 -16.98 -39.22 -25.54
N GLU A 36 -16.35 -38.54 -26.50
CA GLU A 36 -15.12 -37.78 -26.29
C GLU A 36 -15.41 -36.41 -25.65
N PRO A 37 -14.74 -36.07 -24.53
CA PRO A 37 -14.94 -34.80 -23.84
C PRO A 37 -14.43 -33.63 -24.68
N THR A 38 -15.17 -32.52 -24.67
CA THR A 38 -14.76 -31.32 -25.42
C THR A 38 -13.67 -30.53 -24.69
N LEU A 39 -12.98 -29.64 -25.41
CA LEU A 39 -11.95 -28.77 -24.83
C LEU A 39 -12.48 -27.92 -23.67
N GLU A 40 -13.70 -27.40 -23.79
CA GLU A 40 -14.37 -26.58 -22.78
C GLU A 40 -14.70 -27.38 -21.53
N GLN A 41 -15.15 -28.63 -21.70
CA GLN A 41 -15.45 -29.53 -20.60
C GLN A 41 -14.17 -29.87 -19.82
N LEU A 42 -13.10 -30.22 -20.53
CA LEU A 42 -11.80 -30.51 -19.91
C LEU A 42 -11.22 -29.28 -19.21
N TYR A 43 -11.30 -28.10 -19.83
CA TYR A 43 -10.81 -26.86 -19.27
C TYR A 43 -11.57 -26.46 -18.01
N THR A 44 -12.90 -26.53 -18.04
CA THR A 44 -13.76 -26.20 -16.89
C THR A 44 -13.55 -27.18 -15.74
N ALA A 45 -13.25 -28.45 -16.04
CA ALA A 45 -12.89 -29.46 -15.04
C ALA A 45 -11.46 -29.29 -14.49
N GLY A 46 -10.69 -28.29 -14.94
CA GLY A 46 -9.30 -28.06 -14.50
C GLY A 46 -8.29 -29.06 -15.06
N ARG A 47 -8.66 -29.87 -16.06
CA ARG A 47 -7.81 -30.90 -16.68
C ARG A 47 -6.90 -30.31 -17.75
N HIS A 48 -6.13 -29.28 -17.39
CA HIS A 48 -5.36 -28.45 -18.32
C HIS A 48 -4.34 -29.24 -19.17
N GLY A 49 -3.70 -30.27 -18.62
CA GLY A 49 -2.79 -31.12 -19.38
C GLY A 49 -3.48 -31.87 -20.52
N GLU A 50 -4.72 -32.32 -20.29
CA GLU A 50 -5.50 -33.03 -21.32
C GLU A 50 -6.07 -32.08 -22.36
N VAL A 51 -6.42 -30.85 -21.98
CA VAL A 51 -6.77 -29.80 -22.94
C VAL A 51 -5.61 -29.55 -23.90
N VAL A 52 -4.37 -29.46 -23.38
CA VAL A 52 -3.17 -29.25 -24.22
C VAL A 52 -2.99 -30.41 -25.20
N LEU A 53 -3.15 -31.66 -24.75
CA LEU A 53 -3.03 -32.84 -25.60
C LEU A 53 -4.12 -32.89 -26.68
N LEU A 54 -5.39 -32.74 -26.29
CA LEU A 54 -6.51 -32.76 -27.23
C LEU A 54 -6.46 -31.57 -28.21
N ALA A 55 -6.09 -30.39 -27.74
CA ALA A 55 -5.93 -29.25 -28.63
C ALA A 55 -4.80 -29.49 -29.64
N THR A 56 -3.69 -30.09 -29.22
CA THR A 56 -2.58 -30.42 -30.11
C THR A 56 -2.98 -31.46 -31.15
N SER A 57 -3.71 -32.50 -30.77
CA SER A 57 -4.21 -33.49 -31.73
C SER A 57 -5.21 -32.89 -32.74
N ILE A 58 -6.06 -31.95 -32.32
CA ILE A 58 -6.97 -31.23 -33.23
C ILE A 58 -6.18 -30.37 -34.23
N ILE A 59 -5.15 -29.66 -33.76
CA ILE A 59 -4.32 -28.79 -34.60
C ILE A 59 -3.54 -29.61 -35.63
N ASP A 60 -2.94 -30.72 -35.21
CA ASP A 60 -2.11 -31.57 -36.07
C ASP A 60 -2.95 -32.44 -37.02
N GLY A 61 -4.12 -32.88 -36.57
CA GLY A 61 -4.99 -33.79 -37.33
C GLY A 61 -5.81 -33.09 -38.41
N HIS A 62 -6.12 -31.81 -38.25
CA HIS A 62 -7.01 -31.06 -39.15
C HIS A 62 -6.57 -29.59 -39.37
N PRO A 63 -5.33 -29.35 -39.86
CA PRO A 63 -4.79 -28.00 -40.03
C PRO A 63 -5.63 -27.12 -40.98
N GLU A 64 -6.38 -27.72 -41.90
CA GLU A 64 -7.27 -27.04 -42.83
C GLU A 64 -8.54 -26.47 -42.19
N ARG A 65 -8.92 -26.97 -41.00
CA ARG A 65 -10.12 -26.53 -40.28
C ARG A 65 -9.82 -25.30 -39.44
N ARG A 66 -9.57 -24.18 -40.11
CA ARG A 66 -9.09 -22.92 -39.52
C ARG A 66 -9.82 -22.50 -38.23
N GLU A 67 -11.15 -22.58 -38.19
CA GLU A 67 -11.91 -22.21 -36.98
C GLU A 67 -11.74 -23.20 -35.82
N ALA A 68 -11.67 -24.51 -36.11
CA ALA A 68 -11.43 -25.54 -35.10
C ALA A 68 -9.98 -25.47 -34.57
N VAL A 69 -9.02 -25.16 -35.45
CA VAL A 69 -7.63 -24.90 -35.08
C VAL A 69 -7.54 -23.67 -34.19
N ALA A 70 -8.19 -22.56 -34.55
CA ALA A 70 -8.22 -21.34 -33.74
C ALA A 70 -8.81 -21.59 -32.34
N HIS A 71 -9.92 -22.33 -32.28
CA HIS A 71 -10.56 -22.77 -31.05
C HIS A 71 -9.61 -23.61 -30.17
N ALA A 72 -8.97 -24.61 -30.76
CA ALA A 72 -8.02 -25.48 -30.07
C ALA A 72 -6.81 -24.71 -29.53
N ARG A 73 -6.21 -23.84 -30.35
CA ARG A 73 -5.09 -22.98 -29.96
C ARG A 73 -5.47 -22.07 -28.79
N PHE A 74 -6.67 -21.51 -28.79
CA PHE A 74 -7.17 -20.68 -27.70
C PHE A 74 -7.23 -21.44 -26.37
N PHE A 75 -7.87 -22.60 -26.33
CA PHE A 75 -7.99 -23.39 -25.10
C PHE A 75 -6.66 -23.98 -24.62
N ARG A 76 -5.76 -24.31 -25.55
CA ARG A 76 -4.38 -24.67 -25.23
C ARG A 76 -3.64 -23.52 -24.54
N ALA A 77 -3.75 -22.31 -25.10
CA ALA A 77 -3.14 -21.11 -24.53
C ALA A 77 -3.65 -20.83 -23.10
N LEU A 78 -4.98 -20.86 -22.90
CA LEU A 78 -5.57 -20.70 -21.57
C LEU A 78 -5.11 -21.77 -20.59
N SER A 79 -4.96 -23.01 -21.04
CA SER A 79 -4.50 -24.12 -20.19
C SER A 79 -3.03 -23.98 -19.78
N TRP A 80 -2.19 -23.37 -20.63
CA TRP A 80 -0.82 -23.03 -20.25
C TRP A 80 -0.76 -21.87 -19.26
N LEU A 81 -1.60 -20.84 -19.45
CA LEU A 81 -1.72 -19.71 -18.51
C LEU A 81 -2.15 -20.18 -17.10
N ALA A 82 -3.03 -21.18 -17.03
CA ALA A 82 -3.54 -21.72 -15.77
C ALA A 82 -2.53 -22.58 -14.99
N GLN A 83 -1.48 -23.09 -15.63
CA GLN A 83 -0.62 -24.10 -15.00
C GLN A 83 0.37 -23.54 -13.98
N GLY A 84 0.69 -22.24 -13.99
CA GLY A 84 1.47 -21.57 -12.94
C GLY A 84 2.98 -21.36 -13.22
N PRO A 85 3.75 -22.32 -13.79
CA PRO A 85 5.13 -22.09 -14.17
C PRO A 85 5.28 -20.92 -15.14
N ARG A 86 6.29 -20.09 -14.91
CA ARG A 86 6.59 -18.90 -15.73
C ARG A 86 6.77 -19.24 -17.22
N ILE A 87 7.35 -20.39 -17.53
CA ILE A 87 7.60 -20.83 -18.92
C ILE A 87 6.28 -21.16 -19.62
N GLU A 88 5.39 -21.93 -18.98
CA GLU A 88 4.09 -22.26 -19.57
C GLU A 88 3.22 -21.01 -19.69
N ARG A 89 3.23 -20.12 -18.68
CA ARG A 89 2.54 -18.83 -18.79
C ARG A 89 3.01 -18.02 -20.01
N ALA A 90 4.32 -17.85 -20.18
CA ALA A 90 4.87 -17.13 -21.33
C ALA A 90 4.51 -17.79 -22.67
N ARG A 91 4.45 -19.13 -22.70
CA ARG A 91 3.99 -19.89 -23.88
C ARG A 91 2.51 -19.61 -24.18
N GLY A 92 1.65 -19.59 -23.16
CA GLY A 92 0.24 -19.22 -23.29
C GLY A 92 0.04 -17.80 -23.80
N GLU A 93 0.77 -16.83 -23.27
CA GLU A 93 0.72 -15.43 -23.73
C GLU A 93 1.16 -15.29 -25.20
N LEU A 94 2.23 -15.98 -25.60
CA LEU A 94 2.70 -16.00 -26.99
C LEU A 94 1.67 -16.64 -27.92
N GLU A 95 1.06 -17.75 -27.51
CA GLU A 95 0.03 -18.44 -28.29
C GLU A 95 -1.21 -17.55 -28.49
N LEU A 96 -1.64 -16.77 -27.48
CA LEU A 96 -2.73 -15.81 -27.65
C LEU A 96 -2.39 -14.70 -28.66
N ARG A 97 -1.16 -14.16 -28.62
CA ARG A 97 -0.70 -13.11 -29.55
C ARG A 97 -0.58 -13.62 -30.98
N THR A 98 -0.03 -14.82 -31.16
CA THR A 98 0.06 -15.43 -32.50
C THR A 98 -1.31 -15.79 -33.03
N LEU A 99 -2.24 -16.25 -32.18
CA LEU A 99 -3.62 -16.51 -32.56
C LEU A 99 -4.34 -15.23 -33.02
N GLU A 100 -4.13 -14.10 -32.35
CA GLU A 100 -4.61 -12.78 -32.81
C GLU A 100 -4.11 -12.44 -34.22
N LEU A 101 -2.82 -12.65 -34.50
CA LEU A 101 -2.21 -12.31 -35.78
C LEU A 101 -2.66 -13.25 -36.91
N ASP A 102 -2.62 -14.56 -36.67
CA ASP A 102 -2.90 -15.59 -37.68
C ASP A 102 -4.41 -15.71 -37.98
N HIS A 103 -5.26 -15.36 -37.01
CA HIS A 103 -6.72 -15.56 -37.05
C HIS A 103 -7.51 -14.29 -36.68
N ALA A 104 -7.02 -13.11 -37.07
CA ALA A 104 -7.65 -11.82 -36.76
C ALA A 104 -9.13 -11.71 -37.20
N ASP A 105 -9.51 -12.44 -38.25
CA ASP A 105 -10.86 -12.51 -38.79
C ASP A 105 -11.80 -13.48 -38.03
N SER A 106 -11.25 -14.44 -37.29
CA SER A 106 -11.98 -15.43 -36.48
C SER A 106 -12.50 -14.85 -35.17
N VAL A 107 -13.58 -15.44 -34.63
CA VAL A 107 -14.08 -15.13 -33.30
C VAL A 107 -13.02 -15.43 -32.24
N TRP A 108 -12.31 -16.55 -32.38
CA TRP A 108 -11.28 -16.97 -31.42
C TRP A 108 -10.05 -16.06 -31.44
N GLY A 109 -9.65 -15.55 -32.61
CA GLY A 109 -8.58 -14.55 -32.69
C GLY A 109 -8.94 -13.23 -32.00
N LYS A 110 -10.19 -12.75 -32.15
CA LYS A 110 -10.69 -11.56 -31.45
C LYS A 110 -10.77 -11.76 -29.94
N ILE A 111 -11.23 -12.92 -29.49
CA ILE A 111 -11.25 -13.27 -28.06
C ILE A 111 -9.82 -13.35 -27.52
N ALA A 112 -8.89 -13.96 -28.26
CA ALA A 112 -7.48 -14.04 -27.89
C ALA A 112 -6.84 -12.65 -27.73
N ALA A 113 -7.08 -11.74 -28.67
CA ALA A 113 -6.62 -10.35 -28.60
C ALA A 113 -7.14 -9.64 -27.34
N ALA A 114 -8.44 -9.78 -27.05
CA ALA A 114 -9.04 -9.20 -25.85
C ALA A 114 -8.44 -9.78 -24.55
N HIS A 115 -8.15 -11.08 -24.52
CA HIS A 115 -7.46 -11.72 -23.39
C HIS A 115 -6.01 -11.26 -23.25
N ALA A 116 -5.24 -11.23 -24.34
CA ALA A 116 -3.85 -10.78 -24.33
C ALA A 116 -3.74 -9.32 -23.85
N SER A 117 -4.63 -8.43 -24.31
CA SER A 117 -4.69 -7.04 -23.86
C SER A 117 -4.99 -6.92 -22.37
N LYS A 118 -5.92 -7.72 -21.84
CA LYS A 118 -6.24 -7.75 -20.40
C LYS A 118 -5.06 -8.25 -19.57
N ILE A 119 -4.37 -9.29 -20.01
CA ILE A 119 -3.18 -9.82 -19.32
C ILE A 119 -2.09 -8.74 -19.25
N LEU A 120 -1.77 -8.11 -20.38
CA LEU A 120 -0.79 -7.02 -20.43
C LEU A 120 -1.15 -5.88 -19.46
N ARG A 121 -2.42 -5.47 -19.43
CA ARG A 121 -2.90 -4.42 -18.54
C ARG A 121 -2.83 -4.85 -17.07
N ALA A 122 -3.15 -6.10 -16.76
CA ALA A 122 -3.07 -6.63 -15.41
C ALA A 122 -1.62 -6.66 -14.91
N ASP A 123 -0.69 -7.10 -15.74
CA ASP A 123 0.74 -7.13 -15.42
C ASP A 123 1.29 -5.71 -15.20
N ALA A 124 0.94 -4.76 -16.07
CA ALA A 124 1.33 -3.35 -15.90
C ALA A 124 0.75 -2.72 -14.61
N LEU A 125 -0.49 -3.05 -14.26
CA LEU A 125 -1.10 -2.60 -13.00
C LEU A 125 -0.43 -3.25 -11.79
N GLN A 126 -0.04 -4.52 -11.89
CA GLN A 126 0.67 -5.22 -10.82
C GLN A 126 2.06 -4.61 -10.60
N GLU A 127 2.79 -4.29 -11.66
CA GLU A 127 4.08 -3.58 -11.58
C GLU A 127 3.91 -2.21 -10.91
N ALA A 128 2.95 -1.41 -11.37
CA ALA A 128 2.66 -0.10 -10.76
C ALA A 128 2.28 -0.19 -9.28
N LEU A 129 1.50 -1.21 -8.88
CA LEU A 129 1.16 -1.44 -7.48
C LEU A 129 2.38 -1.81 -6.63
N LEU A 130 3.31 -2.60 -7.18
CA LEU A 130 4.55 -2.94 -6.49
C LEU A 130 5.43 -1.71 -6.29
N GLU A 131 5.58 -0.87 -7.32
CA GLU A 131 6.30 0.40 -7.23
C GLU A 131 5.70 1.34 -6.17
N LEU A 132 4.39 1.58 -6.23
CA LEU A 132 3.69 2.42 -5.25
C LEU A 132 3.80 1.86 -3.82
N THR A 133 3.81 0.54 -3.66
CA THR A 133 3.98 -0.08 -2.33
C THR A 133 5.40 0.14 -1.79
N LEU A 134 6.42 0.14 -2.65
CA LEU A 134 7.78 0.46 -2.26
C LEU A 134 7.94 1.94 -1.91
N GLU A 135 7.35 2.83 -2.71
CA GLU A 135 7.34 4.27 -2.43
C GLU A 135 6.66 4.58 -1.09
N LEU A 136 5.51 3.95 -0.82
CA LEU A 136 4.80 4.13 0.45
C LEU A 136 5.67 3.71 1.65
N ARG A 137 6.34 2.55 1.56
CA ARG A 137 7.24 2.09 2.63
C ARG A 137 8.41 3.04 2.87
N GLU A 138 8.95 3.62 1.82
CA GLU A 138 10.03 4.59 1.95
C GLU A 138 9.53 5.89 2.60
N LEU A 139 8.33 6.36 2.23
CA LEU A 139 7.71 7.53 2.88
C LEU A 139 7.37 7.28 4.35
N GLU A 140 6.87 6.09 4.69
CA GLU A 140 6.63 5.67 6.08
C GLU A 140 7.93 5.69 6.89
N ARG A 141 9.02 5.15 6.31
CA ARG A 141 10.36 5.18 6.93
C ARG A 141 10.84 6.61 7.16
N GLN A 142 10.74 7.47 6.14
CA GLN A 142 11.12 8.88 6.24
C GLN A 142 10.31 9.63 7.31
N THR A 143 9.02 9.34 7.42
CA THR A 143 8.15 9.94 8.45
C THR A 143 8.61 9.52 9.84
N SER A 144 8.87 8.22 10.05
CA SER A 144 9.41 7.69 11.31
C SER A 144 10.74 8.34 11.69
N ASP A 145 11.66 8.49 10.74
CA ASP A 145 12.96 9.15 10.97
C ASP A 145 12.79 10.63 11.37
N LEU A 146 11.87 11.34 10.73
CA LEU A 146 11.56 12.74 11.03
C LEU A 146 10.89 12.92 12.40
N GLU A 147 9.97 12.03 12.77
CA GLU A 147 9.34 12.02 14.09
C GLU A 147 10.37 11.80 15.20
N HIS A 148 11.33 10.90 14.98
CA HIS A 148 12.41 10.67 15.92
C HIS A 148 13.32 11.90 16.06
N ALA A 149 13.72 12.50 14.93
CA ALA A 149 14.53 13.72 14.92
C ALA A 149 13.82 14.91 15.60
N LEU A 150 12.50 15.00 15.43
CA LEU A 150 11.68 16.01 16.11
C LEU A 150 11.70 15.80 17.63
N ALA A 151 11.49 14.58 18.11
CA ALA A 151 11.53 14.27 19.53
C ALA A 151 12.90 14.56 20.16
N GLU A 152 13.99 14.26 19.46
CA GLU A 152 15.35 14.62 19.90
C GLU A 152 15.55 16.14 19.98
N ALA A 153 15.03 16.88 19.00
CA ALA A 153 15.11 18.34 18.97
C ALA A 153 14.31 18.97 20.13
N GLU A 154 13.10 18.47 20.40
CA GLU A 154 12.25 18.91 21.52
C GLU A 154 12.95 18.69 22.86
N ALA A 155 13.48 17.49 23.11
CA ALA A 155 14.24 17.19 24.33
C ALA A 155 15.49 18.10 24.46
N SER A 156 16.15 18.41 23.35
CA SER A 156 17.29 19.33 23.33
C SER A 156 16.89 20.76 23.68
N VAL A 157 15.70 21.22 23.28
CA VAL A 157 15.16 22.53 23.65
C VAL A 157 14.83 22.56 25.15
N GLU A 158 14.13 21.55 25.67
CA GLU A 158 13.83 21.46 27.11
C GLU A 158 15.09 21.50 27.98
N GLN A 159 16.14 20.81 27.56
CA GLN A 159 17.44 20.83 28.24
C GLN A 159 18.06 22.25 28.23
N ARG A 160 17.99 22.95 27.09
CA ARG A 160 18.50 24.33 26.97
C ARG A 160 17.70 25.29 27.85
N ASP A 161 16.38 25.16 27.90
CA ASP A 161 15.51 26.00 28.73
C ASP A 161 15.79 25.79 30.23
N ALA A 162 15.95 24.54 30.66
CA ALA A 162 16.35 24.23 32.03
C ALA A 162 17.72 24.82 32.40
N LYS A 163 18.68 24.78 31.45
CA LYS A 163 20.00 25.39 31.63
C LYS A 163 19.92 26.92 31.70
N LEU A 164 19.12 27.55 30.84
CA LEU A 164 18.89 28.99 30.85
C LEU A 164 18.28 29.44 32.19
N ALA A 165 17.25 28.75 32.67
CA ALA A 165 16.63 29.05 33.96
C ALA A 165 17.62 28.94 35.14
N THR A 166 18.57 28.00 35.08
CA THR A 166 19.63 27.86 36.08
C THR A 166 20.59 29.04 36.03
N LEU A 167 21.07 29.40 34.83
CA LEU A 167 21.96 30.56 34.64
C LEU A 167 21.30 31.89 35.04
N GLU A 168 19.99 32.04 34.81
CA GLU A 168 19.24 33.22 35.24
C GLU A 168 19.22 33.37 36.76
N ARG A 169 18.98 32.28 37.50
CA ARG A 169 19.05 32.28 38.96
C ARG A 169 20.45 32.59 39.48
N GLU A 170 21.49 32.00 38.88
CA GLU A 170 22.88 32.29 39.23
C GLU A 170 23.21 33.77 39.00
N ARG A 171 22.78 34.34 37.87
CA ARG A 171 22.95 35.76 37.57
C ARG A 171 22.26 36.65 38.61
N GLU A 172 21.05 36.31 39.04
CA GLU A 172 20.32 37.05 40.08
C GLU A 172 21.03 36.98 41.43
N GLN A 173 21.52 35.81 41.82
CA GLN A 173 22.32 35.63 43.03
C GLN A 173 23.60 36.47 43.00
N LEU A 174 24.33 36.45 41.89
CA LEU A 174 25.55 37.25 41.72
C LEU A 174 25.26 38.75 41.75
N ARG A 175 24.13 39.21 41.18
CA ARG A 175 23.70 40.61 41.30
C ARG A 175 23.43 41.00 42.75
N ALA A 176 22.69 40.17 43.49
CA ALA A 176 22.43 40.42 44.91
C ALA A 176 23.73 40.44 45.75
N GLN A 177 24.68 39.55 45.46
CA GLN A 177 25.99 39.56 46.11
C GLN A 177 26.79 40.83 45.80
N LEU A 178 26.74 41.30 44.55
CA LEU A 178 27.40 42.54 44.14
C LEU A 178 26.80 43.75 44.88
N ASP A 179 25.48 43.85 44.94
CA ASP A 179 24.79 44.94 45.64
C ASP A 179 25.11 44.94 47.15
N ALA A 180 25.14 43.75 47.77
CA ALA A 180 25.53 43.60 49.17
C ALA A 180 27.00 44.02 49.41
N ALA A 181 27.91 43.61 48.53
CA ALA A 181 29.32 44.00 48.61
C ALA A 181 29.51 45.52 48.43
N GLN A 182 28.78 46.14 47.51
CA GLN A 182 28.79 47.59 47.33
C GLN A 182 28.25 48.34 48.56
N ALA A 183 27.19 47.84 49.19
CA ALA A 183 26.66 48.42 50.42
C ALA A 183 27.67 48.29 51.59
N ALA A 184 28.29 47.13 51.74
CA ALA A 184 29.35 46.91 52.73
C ALA A 184 30.56 47.82 52.52
N ALA A 185 30.98 48.01 51.26
CA ALA A 185 32.06 48.93 50.90
C ALA A 185 31.72 50.39 51.25
N LYS A 186 30.49 50.85 50.99
CA LYS A 186 30.03 52.20 51.40
C LYS A 186 30.05 52.38 52.91
N LEU A 187 29.60 51.39 53.68
CA LEU A 187 29.65 51.43 55.14
C LEU A 187 31.09 51.46 55.67
N ALA A 188 31.99 50.66 55.08
CA ALA A 188 33.40 50.66 55.44
C ALA A 188 34.06 52.02 55.16
N ALA A 189 33.78 52.62 53.99
CA ALA A 189 34.27 53.95 53.65
C ALA A 189 33.79 55.02 54.65
N GLY A 190 32.52 54.97 55.07
CA GLY A 190 32.00 55.87 56.11
C GLY A 190 32.68 55.68 57.47
N ARG A 191 32.98 54.43 57.86
CA ARG A 191 33.73 54.15 59.10
C ARG A 191 35.17 54.66 59.04
N ILE A 192 35.84 54.53 57.89
CA ILE A 192 37.19 55.04 57.69
C ILE A 192 37.22 56.56 57.90
N LEU A 193 36.28 57.30 57.27
CA LEU A 193 36.19 58.75 57.45
C LEU A 193 35.98 59.15 58.93
N ALA A 194 35.08 58.46 59.64
CA ALA A 194 34.85 58.73 61.06
C ALA A 194 36.11 58.47 61.91
N LEU A 195 36.83 57.37 61.64
CA LEU A 195 38.10 57.08 62.32
C LEU A 195 39.19 58.10 61.98
N GLU A 196 39.24 58.60 60.74
CA GLU A 196 40.17 59.66 60.32
C GLU A 196 39.88 60.97 61.08
N GLU A 197 38.61 61.34 61.26
CA GLU A 197 38.18 62.50 62.06
C GLU A 197 38.55 62.34 63.55
N GLU A 198 38.29 61.18 64.15
CA GLU A 198 38.66 60.88 65.54
C GLU A 198 40.18 60.98 65.74
N LEU A 199 40.96 60.43 64.80
CA LEU A 199 42.41 60.45 64.85
C LEU A 199 42.97 61.89 64.69
N ALA A 200 42.34 62.73 63.87
CA ALA A 200 42.68 64.14 63.76
C ALA A 200 42.40 64.91 65.05
N ALA A 201 41.25 64.67 65.69
CA ALA A 201 40.90 65.27 66.98
C ALA A 201 41.87 64.86 68.09
N LEU A 202 42.25 63.58 68.16
CA LEU A 202 43.24 63.09 69.11
C LEU A 202 44.61 63.76 68.91
N LYS A 203 45.08 63.87 67.67
CA LYS A 203 46.34 64.59 67.36
C LYS A 203 46.30 66.04 67.83
N GLN A 204 45.17 66.72 67.68
CA GLN A 204 45.02 68.11 68.12
C GLN A 204 45.09 68.24 69.65
N VAL A 205 44.52 67.29 70.40
CA VAL A 205 44.64 67.25 71.86
C VAL A 205 46.07 66.98 72.30
N ASP A 206 46.78 66.09 71.61
CA ASP A 206 48.16 65.74 71.95
C ASP A 206 49.11 66.93 71.73
N MET A 207 48.96 67.65 70.62
CA MET A 207 49.69 68.91 70.36
C MET A 207 49.40 70.03 71.38
N GLN A 208 48.27 69.97 72.09
CA GLN A 208 47.96 70.92 73.17
C GLN A 208 48.60 70.53 74.51
N ARG A 209 49.09 69.29 74.64
CA ARG A 209 49.71 68.76 75.87
C ARG A 209 51.24 68.84 75.86
N GLU A 210 51.86 68.90 74.68
CA GLU A 210 53.29 69.20 74.50
C GLU A 210 53.48 70.60 73.90
N PRO A 211 53.74 71.67 74.70
CA PRO A 211 54.21 72.96 74.19
C PRO A 211 55.69 72.98 73.84
#